data_AF-A0AAE3N2H3-F1
#
_entry.id   AF-A0AAE3N2H3-F1
#
_cell.length_a   1.000
_cell.length_b   1.000
_cell.length_c   1.000
_cell.angle_alpha   90.00
_cell.angle_beta   90.00
_cell.angle_gamma   90.00
#
_symmetry.space_group_name_H-M   'P 1'
#
loop_
_entity.id
_entity.type
_entity.pdbx_description
1 polymer ?
#
loop_
_entity_poly.entity_id
_entity_poly.type
_entity_poly.pdbx_seq_one_letter_code
_entity_poly.pdbx_strand_id
1 'polypeptide(L)'
;MDDGIFDPATVGLWPERPAYGDPPPEGGMLPPETKAAELPEGGDLRLLLNDMTVEMRGQFDAFRTLREASAPLVGGQADEAAGKLARTDLKAATDAMSLIVRTLEKIDALQRQMARDRKDAEDRNAEPQGYDDAKRHFLDLIERRAEERARVLFDAWLRNGAGAADVAVAGDGAVGGG
;
A
#
# COMPACT_ATOMS: atom_id res chain seq x y z
N MET A 1 4.73 32.60 -2.25
CA MET A 1 5.36 31.28 -2.19
C MET A 1 5.92 31.19 -0.78
N ASP A 2 5.20 30.55 0.12
CA ASP A 2 5.68 30.29 1.47
C ASP A 2 6.48 29.01 1.42
N ASP A 3 7.77 29.12 1.74
CA ASP A 3 8.67 27.99 1.87
C ASP A 3 8.13 27.09 2.98
N GLY A 4 7.87 25.82 2.64
CA GLY A 4 7.25 24.81 3.49
C GLY A 4 8.07 24.42 4.72
N ILE A 5 8.29 25.38 5.61
CA ILE A 5 8.89 25.18 6.92
C ILE A 5 7.83 24.45 7.75
N PHE A 6 8.11 23.17 8.00
CA PHE A 6 7.35 22.36 8.94
C PHE A 6 7.45 22.98 10.33
N ASP A 7 6.35 23.52 10.84
CA ASP A 7 6.24 24.01 12.21
C ASP A 7 5.80 22.85 13.13
N PRO A 8 6.70 22.32 13.98
CA PRO A 8 6.35 21.27 14.91
C PRO A 8 5.37 21.74 16.01
N ALA A 9 5.13 23.04 16.18
CA ALA A 9 4.11 23.54 17.10
C ALA A 9 2.68 23.37 16.55
N THR A 10 2.51 23.23 15.22
CA THR A 10 1.21 22.93 14.60
C THR A 10 0.79 21.46 14.72
N VAL A 11 1.73 20.56 14.96
CA VAL A 11 1.42 19.17 15.35
C VAL A 11 1.48 19.11 16.87
N GLY A 12 0.31 19.22 17.51
CA GLY A 12 0.20 19.25 18.97
C GLY A 12 1.09 18.20 19.64
N LEU A 13 1.77 18.60 20.72
CA LEU A 13 2.67 17.74 21.49
C LEU A 13 1.96 16.42 21.81
N TRP A 14 2.61 15.32 21.46
CA TRP A 14 2.15 14.00 21.87
C TRP A 14 2.12 13.95 23.39
N PRO A 15 0.97 13.64 24.02
CA PRO A 15 0.88 13.61 25.47
C PRO A 15 1.81 12.51 26.00
N GLU A 16 2.58 12.81 27.05
CA GLU A 16 3.50 11.85 27.69
C GLU A 16 2.77 10.65 28.32
N ARG A 17 1.43 10.72 28.45
CA ARG A 17 0.59 9.63 28.94
C ARG A 17 -0.61 9.39 28.01
N PRO A 18 -0.95 8.12 27.71
CA PRO A 18 -2.16 7.78 26.94
C PRO A 18 -3.42 8.24 27.66
N ALA A 19 -4.24 9.07 27.01
CA ALA A 19 -5.53 9.53 27.52
C ALA A 19 -6.68 8.60 27.11
N TYR A 20 -6.52 7.29 27.35
CA TYR A 20 -7.62 6.33 27.23
C TYR A 20 -8.06 5.94 28.64
N GLY A 21 -9.22 6.44 29.05
CA GLY A 21 -9.86 6.01 30.30
C GLY A 21 -10.20 7.17 31.22
N ASP A 22 -11.27 7.87 30.91
CA ASP A 22 -12.31 8.14 31.91
C ASP A 22 -13.67 8.00 31.21
N PRO A 23 -14.61 7.21 31.74
CA PRO A 23 -15.97 7.20 31.22
C PRO A 23 -16.58 8.60 31.42
N PRO A 24 -17.30 9.15 30.44
CA PRO A 24 -17.94 10.44 30.61
C PRO A 24 -18.97 10.37 31.75
N PRO A 25 -19.12 11.44 32.55
CA PRO A 25 -20.15 11.49 33.60
C PRO A 25 -21.54 11.34 32.97
N GLU A 26 -22.38 10.52 33.61
CA GLU A 26 -23.74 10.23 33.17
C GLU A 26 -24.53 11.54 32.92
N GLY A 27 -24.96 11.75 31.67
CA GLY A 27 -25.92 12.80 31.32
C GLY A 27 -25.55 13.77 30.20
N GLY A 28 -24.37 13.64 29.57
CA GLY A 28 -23.96 14.51 28.45
C GLY A 28 -23.91 13.76 27.12
N MET A 29 -24.70 14.22 26.15
CA MET A 29 -24.66 13.97 24.70
C MET A 29 -24.00 12.66 24.25
N LEU A 30 -24.83 11.74 23.71
CA LEU A 30 -24.37 10.53 23.02
C LEU A 30 -23.12 10.84 22.16
N PRO A 31 -22.02 10.08 22.31
CA PRO A 31 -20.90 10.22 21.39
C PRO A 31 -21.44 9.99 19.97
N PRO A 32 -20.96 10.73 18.95
CA PRO A 32 -21.34 10.45 17.58
C PRO A 32 -21.09 8.97 17.37
N GLU A 33 -22.12 8.25 16.89
CA GLU A 33 -22.02 6.82 16.62
C GLU A 33 -20.73 6.59 15.85
N THR A 34 -19.74 5.99 16.52
CA THR A 34 -18.54 5.49 15.89
C THR A 34 -19.02 4.32 15.08
N LYS A 35 -19.53 4.62 13.87
CA LYS A 35 -19.73 3.69 12.77
C LYS A 35 -18.54 2.76 12.83
N ALA A 36 -18.81 1.52 13.27
CA ALA A 36 -17.84 0.57 13.78
C ALA A 36 -16.47 0.87 13.19
N ALA A 37 -15.59 1.48 13.98
CA ALA A 37 -14.20 1.53 13.62
C ALA A 37 -13.79 0.07 13.57
N GLU A 38 -13.77 -0.49 12.35
CA GLU A 38 -12.97 -1.64 12.04
C GLU A 38 -11.63 -1.35 12.72
N LEU A 39 -11.35 -2.06 13.80
CA LEU A 39 -10.05 -2.07 14.43
C LEU A 39 -9.09 -2.25 13.25
N PRO A 40 -8.21 -1.27 12.95
CA PRO A 40 -7.35 -1.41 11.80
C PRO A 40 -6.60 -2.73 12.00
N GLU A 41 -6.61 -3.60 10.99
CA GLU A 41 -6.00 -4.95 10.94
C GLU A 41 -4.46 -4.92 11.15
N GLY A 42 -4.02 -4.27 12.22
CA GLY A 42 -2.66 -3.82 12.48
C GLY A 42 -2.48 -3.20 13.86
N GLY A 43 -3.53 -3.10 14.69
CA GLY A 43 -3.40 -2.79 16.12
C GLY A 43 -2.53 -3.82 16.86
N ASP A 44 -2.83 -5.10 16.65
CA ASP A 44 -2.08 -6.20 17.27
C ASP A 44 -0.63 -6.27 16.77
N LEU A 45 -0.41 -6.00 15.48
CA LEU A 45 0.93 -5.94 14.91
C LEU A 45 1.73 -4.76 15.48
N ARG A 46 1.10 -3.60 15.70
CA ARG A 46 1.75 -2.44 16.32
C ARG A 46 2.12 -2.70 17.78
N LEU A 47 1.24 -3.35 18.54
CA LEU A 47 1.53 -3.74 19.91
C LEU A 47 2.70 -4.74 19.95
N LEU A 48 2.67 -5.76 19.11
CA LEU A 48 3.75 -6.74 18.99
C LEU A 48 5.10 -6.10 18.62
N LEU A 49 5.11 -5.19 17.65
CA LEU A 49 6.34 -4.47 17.26
C LEU A 49 6.88 -3.60 18.40
N ASN A 50 5.99 -2.99 19.18
CA ASN A 50 6.38 -2.20 20.34
C ASN A 50 6.98 -3.09 21.44
N ASP A 51 6.34 -4.21 21.75
CA ASP A 51 6.83 -5.19 22.71
C ASP A 51 8.19 -5.75 22.29
N MET A 52 8.38 -6.08 21.01
CA MET A 52 9.67 -6.51 20.48
C MET A 52 10.74 -5.41 20.60
N THR A 53 10.36 -4.14 20.43
CA THR A 53 11.30 -3.02 20.56
C THR A 53 11.69 -2.78 22.03
N VAL A 54 10.75 -2.93 22.96
CA VAL A 54 11.00 -2.87 24.40
C VAL A 54 11.93 -4.01 24.82
N GLU A 55 11.68 -5.23 24.34
CA GLU A 55 12.51 -6.40 24.60
C GLU A 55 13.93 -6.21 24.06
N MET A 56 14.09 -5.70 22.83
CA MET A 56 15.41 -5.38 22.26
C MET A 56 16.17 -4.34 23.07
N ARG A 57 15.48 -3.32 23.59
CA ARG A 57 16.08 -2.34 24.50
C ARG A 57 16.55 -3.01 25.80
N GLY A 58 15.74 -3.89 26.38
CA GLY A 58 16.10 -4.66 27.57
C GLY A 58 17.34 -5.53 27.35
N GLN A 59 17.47 -6.18 26.19
CA GLN A 59 18.64 -6.97 25.84
C GLN A 59 19.90 -6.11 25.67
N PHE A 60 19.79 -4.90 25.13
CA PHE A 60 20.88 -3.93 25.07
C PHE A 60 21.34 -3.47 26.47
N ASP A 61 20.39 -3.19 27.37
CA ASP A 61 20.69 -2.78 28.75
C ASP A 61 21.36 -3.91 29.55
N ALA A 62 20.91 -5.15 29.35
CA ALA A 62 21.54 -6.35 29.93
C ALA A 62 22.99 -6.50 29.46
N PHE A 63 23.26 -6.28 28.17
CA PHE A 63 24.63 -6.32 27.64
C PHE A 63 25.51 -5.19 28.18
N ARG A 64 24.97 -3.97 28.32
CA ARG A 64 25.70 -2.86 28.92
C ARG A 64 26.11 -3.20 30.35
N THR A 65 25.18 -3.76 31.12
CA THR A 65 25.41 -4.22 32.49
C THR A 65 26.48 -5.31 32.55
N LEU A 66 26.41 -6.30 31.66
CA LEU A 66 27.42 -7.38 31.57
C LEU A 66 28.81 -6.82 31.24
N ARG A 67 28.89 -5.84 30.33
CA ARG A 67 30.13 -5.19 29.95
C ARG A 67 30.75 -4.40 31.12
N GLU A 68 29.93 -3.67 31.86
CA GLU A 68 30.38 -2.91 33.04
C GLU A 68 30.86 -3.83 34.16
N ALA A 69 30.13 -4.92 34.42
CA ALA A 69 30.51 -5.93 35.41
C ALA A 69 31.79 -6.69 35.03
N SER A 70 32.04 -6.88 33.73
CA SER A 70 33.23 -7.57 33.21
C SER A 70 34.46 -6.67 33.14
N ALA A 71 34.30 -5.35 33.01
CA ALA A 71 35.39 -4.39 32.90
C ALA A 71 36.50 -4.52 34.00
N PRO A 72 36.17 -4.63 35.30
CA PRO A 72 37.20 -4.80 36.35
C PRO A 72 37.87 -6.18 36.32
N LEU A 73 37.16 -7.22 35.83
CA LEU A 73 37.70 -8.58 35.71
C LEU A 73 38.72 -8.71 34.57
N VAL A 74 38.52 -7.91 33.51
CA VAL A 74 39.43 -7.85 32.35
C VAL A 74 40.62 -6.92 32.60
N GLY A 75 40.48 -5.95 33.51
CA GLY A 75 41.51 -4.96 33.89
C GLY A 75 42.66 -5.47 34.77
N GLY A 76 42.77 -6.78 35.01
CA GLY A 76 43.90 -7.39 35.73
C GLY A 76 43.77 -7.41 37.26
N GLN A 77 42.63 -7.01 37.83
CA GLN A 77 42.35 -7.09 39.28
C GLN A 77 41.72 -8.43 39.70
N ALA A 78 41.48 -9.34 38.77
CA ALA A 78 40.84 -10.63 39.00
C ALA A 78 41.78 -11.81 38.72
N ASP A 79 41.47 -12.95 39.33
CA ASP A 79 42.13 -14.23 39.06
C ASP A 79 42.14 -14.55 37.55
N GLU A 80 43.22 -15.17 37.07
CA GLU A 80 43.47 -15.38 35.63
C GLU A 80 42.35 -16.20 34.97
N ALA A 81 41.79 -17.16 35.71
CA ALA A 81 40.65 -17.96 35.29
C ALA A 81 39.37 -17.10 35.14
N ALA A 82 39.08 -16.23 36.10
CA ALA A 82 37.91 -15.34 36.07
C ALA A 82 38.03 -14.29 34.94
N GLY A 83 39.21 -13.71 34.74
CA GLY A 83 39.47 -12.77 33.65
C GLY A 83 39.41 -13.42 32.26
N LYS A 84 39.70 -14.72 32.14
CA LYS A 84 39.54 -15.48 30.88
C LYS A 84 38.07 -15.81 30.60
N LEU A 85 37.31 -16.18 31.62
CA LEU A 85 35.87 -16.42 31.49
C LEU A 85 35.14 -15.15 31.04
N ALA A 86 35.38 -14.02 31.72
CA ALA A 86 34.77 -12.73 31.39
C ALA A 86 35.05 -12.28 29.94
N ARG A 87 36.28 -12.50 29.43
CA ARG A 87 36.62 -12.20 28.02
C ARG A 87 35.90 -13.10 27.03
N THR A 88 35.74 -14.38 27.37
CA THR A 88 34.99 -15.34 26.54
C THR A 88 33.52 -14.94 26.46
N ASP A 89 32.92 -14.57 27.58
CA ASP A 89 31.50 -14.18 27.65
C ASP A 89 31.24 -12.87 26.91
N LEU A 90 32.10 -11.86 27.11
CA LEU A 90 32.04 -10.60 26.35
C LEU A 90 32.13 -10.83 24.84
N LYS A 91 33.01 -11.74 24.42
CA LYS A 91 33.17 -12.08 23.01
C LYS A 91 31.93 -12.78 22.47
N ALA A 92 31.41 -13.79 23.18
CA ALA A 92 30.21 -14.51 22.78
C ALA A 92 28.99 -13.58 22.67
N ALA A 93 28.83 -12.67 23.64
CA ALA A 93 27.75 -11.69 23.63
C ALA A 93 27.90 -10.68 22.48
N THR A 94 29.12 -10.24 22.16
CA THR A 94 29.39 -9.35 21.02
C THR A 94 29.11 -10.04 19.67
N ASP A 95 29.51 -11.31 19.55
CA ASP A 95 29.26 -12.12 18.35
C ASP A 95 27.74 -12.35 18.17
N ALA A 96 27.00 -12.60 19.26
CA ALA A 96 25.55 -12.71 19.25
C ALA A 96 24.85 -11.40 18.84
N MET A 97 25.29 -10.26 19.38
CA MET A 97 24.77 -8.95 18.96
C MET A 97 25.02 -8.67 17.48
N SER A 98 26.21 -8.99 16.99
CA SER A 98 26.55 -8.83 15.58
C SER A 98 25.67 -9.68 14.67
N LEU A 99 25.30 -10.88 15.12
CA LEU A 99 24.35 -11.75 14.41
C LEU A 99 22.94 -11.13 14.39
N ILE A 100 22.46 -10.62 15.53
CA ILE A 100 21.14 -9.99 15.65
C ILE A 100 21.04 -8.75 14.73
N VAL A 101 22.05 -7.88 14.72
CA VAL A 101 22.04 -6.70 13.84
C VAL A 101 21.97 -7.13 12.38
N ARG A 102 22.78 -8.11 11.97
CA ARG A 102 22.78 -8.62 10.59
C ARG A 102 21.43 -9.25 10.20
N THR A 103 20.75 -9.93 11.13
CA THR A 103 19.42 -10.50 10.84
C THR A 103 18.36 -9.42 10.73
N LEU A 104 18.40 -8.39 11.58
CA LEU A 104 17.50 -7.24 11.49
C LEU A 104 17.68 -6.48 10.17
N GLU A 105 18.92 -6.22 9.75
CA GLU A 105 19.23 -5.61 8.45
C GLU A 105 18.67 -6.44 7.29
N LYS A 106 18.80 -7.77 7.35
CA LYS A 106 18.28 -8.66 6.31
C LYS A 106 16.75 -8.70 6.28
N ILE A 107 16.10 -8.65 7.45
CA ILE A 107 14.64 -8.58 7.56
C ILE A 107 14.14 -7.24 7.00
N ASP A 108 14.77 -6.11 7.33
CA ASP A 108 14.43 -4.80 6.76
C ASP A 108 14.56 -4.80 5.24
N ALA A 109 15.68 -5.32 4.71
CA ALA A 109 15.88 -5.44 3.26
C ALA A 109 14.77 -6.27 2.58
N LEU A 110 14.37 -7.39 3.20
CA LEU A 110 13.28 -8.24 2.71
C LEU A 110 11.93 -7.53 2.76
N GLN A 111 11.60 -6.84 3.86
CA GLN A 111 10.35 -6.08 3.98
C GLN A 111 10.26 -4.98 2.92
N ARG A 112 11.37 -4.26 2.68
CA ARG A 112 11.46 -3.27 1.60
C ARG A 112 11.28 -3.89 0.22
N GLN A 113 11.83 -5.09 -0.01
CA GLN A 113 11.65 -5.80 -1.27
C GLN A 113 10.19 -6.23 -1.46
N MET A 114 9.57 -6.85 -0.46
CA MET A 114 8.17 -7.28 -0.53
C MET A 114 7.21 -6.10 -0.76
N ALA A 115 7.50 -4.93 -0.18
CA ALA A 115 6.72 -3.71 -0.42
C ALA A 115 6.83 -3.26 -1.89
N ARG A 116 8.02 -3.33 -2.49
CA ARG A 116 8.21 -3.05 -3.92
C ARG A 116 7.51 -4.10 -4.79
N ASP A 117 7.68 -5.38 -4.48
CA ASP A 117 7.09 -6.46 -5.26
C ASP A 117 5.55 -6.39 -5.28
N ARG A 118 4.94 -5.99 -4.15
CA ARG A 118 3.50 -5.73 -4.06
C ARG A 118 3.07 -4.58 -4.95
N LYS A 119 3.78 -3.45 -4.90
CA LYS A 119 3.51 -2.30 -5.76
C LYS A 119 3.65 -2.65 -7.24
N ASP A 120 4.71 -3.35 -7.62
CA ASP A 120 4.93 -3.78 -9.00
C ASP A 120 3.83 -4.75 -9.48
N ALA A 121 3.28 -5.58 -8.59
CA ALA A 121 2.16 -6.47 -8.90
C ALA A 121 0.83 -5.71 -9.07
N GLU A 122 0.59 -4.68 -8.25
CA GLU A 122 -0.55 -3.78 -8.39
C GLU A 122 -0.48 -3.01 -9.72
N ASP A 123 0.68 -2.44 -10.06
CA ASP A 123 0.91 -1.73 -11.31
C ASP A 123 0.69 -2.67 -12.53
N ARG A 124 1.26 -3.88 -12.49
CA ARG A 124 1.07 -4.90 -13.54
C ARG A 124 -0.38 -5.38 -13.70
N ASN A 125 -1.19 -5.36 -12.64
CA ASN A 125 -2.59 -5.76 -12.72
C ASN A 125 -3.50 -4.61 -13.18
N ALA A 126 -3.15 -3.37 -12.84
CA ALA A 126 -3.90 -2.18 -13.24
C ALA A 126 -3.74 -1.87 -14.74
N GLU A 127 -2.56 -2.08 -15.30
CA GLU A 127 -2.22 -1.76 -16.70
C GLU A 127 -3.05 -2.54 -17.76
N PRO A 128 -3.23 -3.87 -17.69
CA PRO A 128 -4.05 -4.62 -18.63
C PRO A 128 -5.56 -4.41 -18.43
N GLN A 129 -6.04 -4.24 -17.19
CA GLN A 129 -7.47 -4.01 -16.94
C GLN A 129 -7.92 -2.65 -17.47
N GLY A 130 -7.16 -1.58 -17.21
CA GLY A 130 -7.51 -0.23 -17.67
C GLY A 130 -7.54 -0.08 -19.18
N TYR A 131 -6.62 -0.74 -19.90
CA TYR A 131 -6.56 -0.68 -21.36
C TYR A 131 -7.74 -1.39 -22.03
N ASP A 132 -8.05 -2.62 -21.61
CA ASP A 132 -9.14 -3.39 -22.21
C ASP A 132 -10.53 -2.82 -21.87
N ASP A 133 -10.71 -2.29 -20.66
CA ASP A 133 -11.93 -1.57 -20.28
C ASP A 133 -12.10 -0.29 -21.11
N ALA A 134 -11.05 0.52 -21.27
CA ALA A 134 -11.09 1.73 -22.09
C ALA A 134 -11.39 1.41 -23.56
N LYS A 135 -10.80 0.34 -24.10
CA LYS A 135 -11.05 -0.14 -25.46
C LYS A 135 -12.51 -0.57 -25.63
N ARG A 136 -13.07 -1.35 -24.70
CA ARG A 136 -14.49 -1.76 -24.74
C ARG A 136 -15.41 -0.55 -24.73
N HIS A 137 -15.17 0.40 -23.83
CA HIS A 137 -15.95 1.63 -23.76
C HIS A 137 -15.88 2.43 -25.07
N PHE A 138 -14.70 2.54 -25.69
CA PHE A 138 -14.57 3.23 -26.98
C PHE A 138 -15.33 2.55 -28.11
N LEU A 139 -15.29 1.21 -28.18
CA LEU A 139 -16.01 0.46 -29.19
C LEU A 139 -17.53 0.61 -29.05
N ASP A 140 -18.06 0.53 -27.83
CA ASP A 140 -19.48 0.76 -27.54
C ASP A 140 -19.93 2.17 -27.97
N LEU A 141 -19.09 3.17 -27.69
CA LEU A 141 -19.37 4.56 -28.06
C LEU A 141 -19.38 4.78 -29.58
N ILE A 142 -18.49 4.09 -30.31
CA ILE A 142 -18.45 4.08 -31.78
C ILE A 142 -19.72 3.41 -32.31
N GLU A 143 -20.10 2.26 -31.78
CA GLU A 143 -21.25 1.48 -32.23
C GLU A 143 -22.55 2.27 -32.02
N ARG A 144 -22.77 2.82 -30.82
CA ARG A 144 -23.90 3.71 -30.53
C ARG A 144 -23.96 4.90 -31.49
N ARG A 145 -22.81 5.53 -31.77
CA ARG A 145 -22.76 6.67 -32.70
C ARG A 145 -23.04 6.26 -34.14
N ALA A 146 -22.60 5.07 -34.54
CA ALA A 146 -22.88 4.50 -35.86
C ALA A 146 -24.37 4.18 -36.00
N GLU A 147 -25.01 3.59 -34.99
CA GLU A 147 -26.45 3.34 -34.97
C GLU A 147 -27.27 4.63 -35.05
N GLU A 148 -26.92 5.65 -34.27
CA GLU A 148 -27.59 6.95 -34.35
C GLU A 148 -27.51 7.55 -35.76
N ARG A 149 -26.32 7.51 -36.37
CA ARG A 149 -26.14 7.99 -37.75
C ARG A 149 -26.91 7.16 -38.75
N ALA A 150 -26.90 5.84 -38.60
CA ALA A 150 -27.65 4.93 -39.47
C ALA A 150 -29.16 5.19 -39.38
N ARG A 151 -29.71 5.41 -38.18
CA ARG A 151 -31.12 5.79 -37.99
C ARG A 151 -31.44 7.11 -38.70
N VAL A 152 -30.61 8.14 -38.52
CA VAL A 152 -30.82 9.43 -39.21
C VAL A 152 -30.78 9.29 -40.73
N LEU A 153 -29.83 8.52 -41.26
CA LEU A 153 -29.70 8.27 -42.69
C LEU A 153 -30.87 7.43 -43.23
N PHE A 154 -31.31 6.42 -42.48
CA PHE A 154 -32.45 5.57 -42.82
C PHE A 154 -33.75 6.37 -42.84
N ASP A 155 -33.99 7.20 -41.83
CA ASP A 155 -35.13 8.10 -41.77
C ASP A 155 -35.11 9.13 -42.91
N ALA A 156 -33.93 9.64 -43.26
CA ALA A 156 -33.78 10.54 -44.41
C ALA A 156 -34.08 9.80 -45.73
N TRP A 157 -33.65 8.55 -45.87
CA TRP A 157 -33.96 7.70 -47.00
C TRP A 157 -35.46 7.41 -47.12
N LEU A 158 -36.15 7.07 -46.02
CA LEU A 158 -37.61 6.91 -46.00
C LEU A 158 -38.36 8.18 -46.41
N ARG A 159 -37.94 9.34 -45.90
CA ARG A 159 -38.57 10.63 -46.21
C ARG A 159 -38.37 11.06 -47.66
N ASN A 160 -37.23 10.71 -48.26
CA ASN A 160 -36.94 10.98 -49.66
C ASN A 160 -37.59 9.96 -50.62
N GLY A 161 -38.43 9.06 -50.09
CA GLY A 161 -38.93 7.87 -50.77
C GLY A 161 -37.82 6.84 -50.94
N ALA A 162 -38.16 5.55 -51.00
CA ALA A 162 -37.25 4.46 -51.39
C ALA A 162 -36.80 4.67 -52.86
N GLY A 163 -36.02 5.71 -53.10
CA GLY A 163 -35.84 6.35 -54.38
C GLY A 163 -34.93 5.52 -55.27
N ALA A 164 -35.54 4.92 -56.29
CA ALA A 164 -34.94 4.30 -57.46
C ALA A 164 -34.62 2.79 -57.42
N ALA A 165 -35.35 1.95 -56.67
CA ALA A 165 -35.17 0.49 -56.73
C ALA A 165 -36.35 -0.31 -57.34
N ASP A 166 -37.40 0.33 -57.88
CA ASP A 166 -38.53 -0.43 -58.45
C ASP A 166 -39.05 0.06 -59.82
N VAL A 167 -38.33 0.93 -60.54
CA VAL A 167 -38.75 1.41 -61.89
C VAL A 167 -37.61 1.45 -62.91
N ALA A 168 -36.89 0.34 -63.11
CA ALA A 168 -36.04 0.17 -64.30
C ALA A 168 -35.78 -1.30 -64.70
N VAL A 169 -36.64 -2.25 -64.31
CA VAL A 169 -36.66 -3.61 -64.87
C VAL A 169 -38.06 -3.92 -65.39
N ALA A 170 -38.49 -3.20 -66.44
CA ALA A 170 -39.57 -3.65 -67.33
C ALA A 170 -39.71 -2.71 -68.54
N GLY A 171 -39.31 -3.20 -69.71
CA GLY A 171 -39.90 -2.81 -71.00
C GLY A 171 -39.15 -1.77 -71.82
N ASP A 172 -38.29 -2.24 -72.73
CA ASP A 172 -38.68 -2.12 -74.15
C ASP A 172 -37.96 -3.19 -74.98
N GLY A 173 -38.78 -4.03 -75.62
CA GLY A 173 -38.35 -5.04 -76.55
C GLY A 173 -38.87 -4.69 -77.94
N ALA A 174 -37.94 -4.72 -78.90
CA ALA A 174 -38.14 -4.96 -80.33
C ALA A 174 -38.79 -3.87 -81.20
N VAL A 175 -38.08 -3.52 -82.28
CA VAL A 175 -38.42 -3.76 -83.72
C VAL A 175 -37.34 -3.00 -84.53
N GLY A 176 -36.43 -3.65 -85.27
CA GLY A 176 -36.57 -4.16 -86.65
C GLY A 176 -36.08 -3.09 -87.65
N GLY A 177 -35.34 -3.31 -88.73
CA GLY A 177 -34.82 -4.46 -89.48
C GLY A 177 -34.20 -3.90 -90.79
N GLY A 178 -33.47 -4.73 -91.55
CA GLY A 178 -33.00 -4.41 -92.90
C GLY A 178 -31.51 -4.63 -93.11
#